data_AF-A0A2E5GXS9-F1
#
_entry.id   AF-A0A2E5GXS9-F1
#
_cell.length_a   1.000
_cell.length_b   1.000
_cell.length_c   1.000
_cell.angle_alpha   90.00
_cell.angle_beta   90.00
_cell.angle_gamma   90.00
#
_symmetry.space_group_name_H-M   'P 1'
#
loop_
_entity.id
_entity.type
_entity.pdbx_description
1 polymer ?
#
loop_
_entity_poly.entity_id
_entity_poly.type
_entity_poly.pdbx_seq_one_letter_code
_entity_poly.pdbx_strand_id
1 'polypeptide(L)'
;MNYKDFKERSYFSEQEVLSLAYGNLFTDAPEEYNTRLPLPPMLMIDRITHISRKGNRGKMVAERDVSINDWFFQCHFLGDPVQPGCLGLDGVWQLLGLYCAWSGALGSGRALGCSEVEFFGQIRPHDGVMKYEVRIVRYQDLVNSGSSVVIGDATVLIDDEPIYEIKRAKVGVFRDIDYPDYPWPTSRSKGGRMESE
;
A
#
# COMPACT_ATOMS: atom_id res chain seq x y z
N MET A 1 -8.28 5.65 17.33
CA MET A 1 -7.05 5.85 18.14
C MET A 1 -6.55 7.28 17.95
N ASN A 2 -5.50 7.72 18.65
CA ASN A 2 -4.88 9.02 18.37
C ASN A 2 -3.72 8.86 17.35
N TYR A 3 -3.29 9.95 16.71
CA TYR A 3 -2.24 9.90 15.68
C TYR A 3 -0.87 9.47 16.22
N LYS A 4 -0.57 9.74 17.49
CA LYS A 4 0.67 9.27 18.13
C LYS A 4 0.67 7.75 18.27
N ASP A 5 -0.43 7.17 18.77
CA ASP A 5 -0.58 5.73 18.94
C ASP A 5 -0.44 5.00 17.61
N PHE A 6 -1.02 5.55 16.53
CA PHE A 6 -0.90 5.01 15.17
C PHE A 6 0.56 4.76 14.78
N LYS A 7 1.46 5.72 15.04
CA LYS A 7 2.89 5.62 14.69
C LYS A 7 3.67 4.68 15.61
N GLU A 8 3.13 4.31 16.76
CA GLU A 8 3.75 3.40 17.72
C GLU A 8 3.22 1.96 17.57
N ARG A 9 2.14 1.75 16.79
CA ARG A 9 1.58 0.41 16.53
C ARG A 9 2.57 -0.47 15.78
N SER A 10 2.57 -1.75 16.15
CA SER A 10 3.31 -2.83 15.48
C SER A 10 2.43 -3.77 14.67
N TYR A 11 1.10 -3.59 14.68
CA TYR A 11 0.13 -4.38 13.94
C TYR A 11 -1.15 -3.56 13.70
N PHE A 12 -1.95 -3.96 12.72
CA PHE A 12 -3.27 -3.41 12.42
C PHE A 12 -4.26 -4.53 12.10
N SER A 13 -5.42 -4.54 12.76
CA SER A 13 -6.51 -5.47 12.45
C SER A 13 -7.21 -5.12 11.14
N GLU A 14 -8.09 -6.00 10.68
CA GLU A 14 -8.93 -5.76 9.49
C GLU A 14 -9.74 -4.47 9.57
N GLN A 15 -10.39 -4.23 10.71
CA GLN A 15 -11.16 -3.02 10.94
C GLN A 15 -10.25 -1.78 10.94
N GLU A 16 -9.03 -1.88 11.48
CA GLU A 16 -8.08 -0.76 11.50
C GLU A 16 -7.53 -0.46 10.10
N VAL A 17 -7.23 -1.47 9.29
CA VAL A 17 -6.83 -1.31 7.87
C VAL A 17 -7.96 -0.69 7.06
N LEU A 18 -9.19 -1.15 7.24
CA LEU A 18 -10.35 -0.56 6.58
C LEU A 18 -10.56 0.89 7.03
N SER A 19 -10.43 1.18 8.33
CA SER A 19 -10.46 2.54 8.87
C SER A 19 -9.34 3.44 8.36
N LEU A 20 -8.17 2.90 7.99
CA LEU A 20 -7.12 3.65 7.29
C LEU A 20 -7.51 3.99 5.85
N ALA A 21 -8.20 3.08 5.15
CA ALA A 21 -8.70 3.31 3.79
C ALA A 21 -9.80 4.38 3.75
N TYR A 22 -10.80 4.30 4.63
CA TYR A 22 -11.78 5.38 4.82
C TYR A 22 -11.16 6.61 5.48
N GLY A 23 -10.06 6.40 6.18
CA GLY A 23 -9.27 7.42 6.83
C GLY A 23 -9.99 8.11 7.99
N ASN A 24 -10.66 7.29 8.78
CA ASN A 24 -11.34 7.63 10.02
C ASN A 24 -10.70 6.94 11.25
N LEU A 25 -9.50 6.36 11.11
CA LEU A 25 -8.81 5.66 12.20
C LEU A 25 -8.51 6.58 13.40
N PHE A 26 -8.26 7.86 13.15
CA PHE A 26 -7.94 8.89 14.13
C PHE A 26 -8.55 10.23 13.75
N THR A 27 -8.74 11.10 14.74
CA THR A 27 -9.43 12.40 14.59
C THR A 27 -8.51 13.61 14.84
N ASP A 28 -7.28 13.36 15.30
CA ASP A 28 -6.31 14.36 15.75
C ASP A 28 -5.04 14.39 14.88
N ALA A 29 -5.13 13.91 13.64
CA ALA A 29 -4.00 13.97 12.72
C ALA A 29 -3.68 15.41 12.28
N PRO A 30 -2.42 15.68 11.90
CA PRO A 30 -2.06 16.94 11.26
C PRO A 30 -2.94 17.22 10.03
N GLU A 31 -3.20 18.50 9.77
CA GLU A 31 -4.06 18.94 8.65
C GLU A 31 -3.57 18.42 7.30
N GLU A 32 -2.25 18.29 7.13
CA GLU A 32 -1.61 17.80 5.92
C GLU A 32 -1.60 16.26 5.80
N TYR A 33 -2.19 15.54 6.76
CA TYR A 33 -2.29 14.08 6.69
C TYR A 33 -3.41 13.65 5.73
N ASN A 34 -3.05 13.31 4.50
CA ASN A 34 -3.99 12.86 3.46
C ASN A 34 -3.61 11.50 2.85
N THR A 35 -2.82 10.68 3.54
CA THR A 35 -2.50 9.34 3.06
C THR A 35 -3.66 8.40 3.34
N ARG A 36 -4.13 7.73 2.28
CA ARG A 36 -5.19 6.73 2.32
C ARG A 36 -4.71 5.46 1.63
N LEU A 37 -5.15 4.32 2.14
CA LEU A 37 -5.16 3.08 1.35
C LEU A 37 -6.31 3.14 0.34
N PRO A 38 -6.23 2.42 -0.79
CA PRO A 38 -7.40 2.23 -1.66
C PRO A 38 -8.56 1.62 -0.87
N LEU A 39 -9.79 1.96 -1.26
CA LEU A 39 -10.98 1.28 -0.76
C LEU A 39 -11.21 -0.04 -1.51
N PRO A 40 -11.94 -1.00 -0.93
CA PRO A 40 -12.48 -2.13 -1.71
C PRO A 40 -13.24 -1.62 -2.95
N PRO A 41 -13.08 -2.29 -4.11
CA PRO A 41 -12.45 -3.60 -4.29
C PRO A 41 -10.94 -3.58 -4.59
N MET A 42 -10.28 -2.42 -4.48
CA MET A 42 -8.83 -2.25 -4.75
C MET A 42 -7.93 -2.45 -3.53
N LEU A 43 -8.49 -2.46 -2.32
CA LEU A 43 -7.74 -2.75 -1.09
C LEU A 43 -7.22 -4.20 -1.11
N MET A 44 -5.90 -4.39 -1.15
CA MET A 44 -5.27 -5.72 -1.29
C MET A 44 -4.65 -6.22 0.02
N ILE A 45 -5.05 -5.64 1.15
CA ILE A 45 -4.55 -5.96 2.48
C ILE A 45 -5.75 -6.07 3.40
N ASP A 46 -5.90 -7.20 4.10
CA ASP A 46 -6.88 -7.29 5.18
C ASP A 46 -6.24 -6.83 6.48
N ARG A 47 -5.06 -7.36 6.82
CA ARG A 47 -4.43 -7.11 8.13
C ARG A 47 -2.93 -6.95 8.01
N ILE A 48 -2.34 -6.23 8.96
CA ILE A 48 -0.89 -6.08 9.09
C ILE A 48 -0.50 -6.75 10.37
N THR A 49 0.16 -7.90 10.26
CA THR A 49 0.58 -8.71 11.41
C THR A 49 1.87 -8.20 12.04
N HIS A 50 2.68 -7.45 11.28
CA HIS A 50 3.90 -6.83 11.78
C HIS A 50 4.26 -5.56 11.02
N ILE A 51 4.62 -4.49 11.71
CA ILE A 51 5.32 -3.32 11.18
C ILE A 51 6.39 -2.87 12.18
N SER A 52 7.60 -2.58 11.69
CA SER A 52 8.66 -2.04 12.52
C SER A 52 9.64 -1.17 11.74
N ARG A 53 10.32 -0.27 12.47
CA ARG A 53 11.34 0.63 11.92
C ARG A 53 12.58 0.68 12.80
N LYS A 54 13.73 0.75 12.13
CA LYS A 54 15.05 1.00 12.70
C LYS A 54 15.79 2.00 11.82
N GLY A 55 15.79 3.27 12.23
CA GLY A 55 16.34 4.37 11.43
C GLY A 55 15.59 4.53 10.10
N ASN A 56 16.30 4.38 8.99
CA ASN A 56 15.75 4.46 7.64
C ASN A 56 15.36 3.09 7.05
N ARG A 57 15.38 2.02 7.85
CA ARG A 57 15.01 0.65 7.45
C ARG A 57 13.88 0.13 8.33
N GLY A 58 13.32 -1.01 7.95
CA GLY A 58 12.14 -1.58 8.59
C GLY A 58 11.68 -2.88 7.94
N LYS A 59 10.60 -3.45 8.48
CA LYS A 59 9.93 -4.65 7.95
C LYS A 59 8.42 -4.46 8.07
N MET A 60 7.67 -5.00 7.11
CA MET A 60 6.24 -5.22 7.25
C MET A 60 5.89 -6.67 6.89
N VAL A 61 4.91 -7.21 7.58
CA VAL A 61 4.21 -8.44 7.22
C VAL A 61 2.72 -8.15 7.22
N ALA A 62 2.04 -8.54 6.14
CA ALA A 62 0.62 -8.31 5.98
C ALA A 62 -0.02 -9.48 5.27
N GLU A 63 -1.32 -9.65 5.48
CA GLU A 63 -2.08 -10.81 5.00
C GLU A 63 -3.40 -10.37 4.38
N ARG A 64 -3.86 -11.17 3.44
CA ARG A 64 -5.18 -11.08 2.82
C ARG A 64 -5.73 -12.49 2.65
N ASP A 65 -6.93 -12.72 3.14
CA ASP A 65 -7.64 -13.99 2.95
C ASP A 65 -8.10 -14.09 1.50
N VAL A 66 -7.95 -15.27 0.89
CA VAL A 66 -8.43 -15.54 -0.46
C VAL A 66 -9.85 -16.09 -0.37
N SER A 67 -10.73 -15.58 -1.23
CA SER A 67 -12.12 -16.01 -1.29
C SER A 67 -12.52 -16.32 -2.72
N ILE A 68 -13.27 -17.41 -2.92
CA ILE A 68 -13.89 -17.73 -4.22
C ILE A 68 -14.79 -16.60 -4.73
N ASN A 69 -15.28 -15.75 -3.82
CA ASN A 69 -16.12 -14.59 -4.14
C ASN A 69 -15.32 -13.32 -4.48
N ASP A 70 -13.98 -13.39 -4.47
CA ASP A 70 -13.15 -12.26 -4.87
C ASP A 70 -13.49 -11.85 -6.31
N TRP A 71 -13.78 -10.56 -6.48
CA TRP A 71 -14.36 -10.02 -7.71
C TRP A 71 -13.53 -10.35 -8.96
N PHE A 72 -12.21 -10.40 -8.82
CA PHE A 72 -11.30 -10.64 -9.93
C PHE A 72 -11.36 -12.08 -10.45
N PHE A 73 -11.71 -13.08 -9.64
CA PHE A 73 -11.88 -14.45 -10.14
C PHE A 73 -13.07 -14.58 -11.08
N GLN A 74 -14.03 -13.65 -11.02
CA GLN A 74 -15.22 -13.63 -11.86
C GLN A 74 -14.94 -13.04 -13.26
N CYS A 75 -13.79 -12.39 -13.46
CA CYS A 75 -13.44 -11.73 -14.72
C CYS A 75 -12.01 -12.01 -15.22
N HIS A 76 -11.19 -12.72 -14.45
CA HIS A 76 -9.79 -12.99 -14.79
C HIS A 76 -9.42 -14.45 -14.42
N PHE A 77 -9.60 -15.43 -15.30
CA PHE A 77 -10.30 -15.40 -16.59
C PHE A 77 -11.50 -16.35 -16.57
N LEU A 78 -12.41 -16.19 -17.53
CA LEU A 78 -13.48 -17.17 -17.73
C LEU A 78 -12.87 -18.55 -18.04
N GLY A 79 -13.16 -19.55 -17.18
CA GLY A 79 -12.65 -20.91 -17.32
C GLY A 79 -11.24 -21.14 -16.78
N ASP A 80 -10.56 -20.09 -16.32
CA ASP A 80 -9.21 -20.15 -15.73
C ASP A 80 -9.06 -19.04 -14.66
N PRO A 81 -9.81 -19.11 -13.54
CA PRO A 81 -9.82 -18.05 -12.53
C PRO A 81 -8.49 -17.99 -11.78
N VAL A 82 -7.84 -16.82 -11.82
CA VAL A 82 -6.54 -16.55 -11.19
C VAL A 82 -6.46 -15.08 -10.78
N GLN A 83 -5.94 -14.79 -9.59
CA GLN A 83 -5.75 -13.41 -9.16
C GLN A 83 -4.78 -12.70 -10.13
N PRO A 84 -5.11 -11.51 -10.65
CA PRO A 84 -4.15 -10.72 -11.41
C PRO A 84 -2.89 -10.43 -10.57
N GLY A 85 -1.72 -10.86 -11.04
CA GLY A 85 -0.45 -10.62 -10.33
C GLY A 85 -0.16 -9.14 -10.06
N CYS A 86 -0.69 -8.24 -10.90
CA CYS A 86 -0.61 -6.80 -10.70
C CYS A 86 -1.32 -6.30 -9.43
N LEU A 87 -2.36 -6.97 -8.95
CA LEU A 87 -3.01 -6.64 -7.67
C LEU A 87 -2.13 -7.04 -6.49
N GLY A 88 -1.41 -8.16 -6.61
CA GLY A 88 -0.37 -8.54 -5.65
C GLY A 88 0.75 -7.48 -5.59
N LEU A 89 1.22 -7.04 -6.75
CA LEU A 89 2.19 -5.95 -6.84
C LEU A 89 1.67 -4.64 -6.23
N ASP A 90 0.42 -4.27 -6.48
CA ASP A 90 -0.19 -3.06 -5.91
C ASP A 90 -0.28 -3.12 -4.38
N GLY A 91 -0.59 -4.28 -3.81
CA GLY A 91 -0.53 -4.50 -2.35
C GLY A 91 0.83 -4.14 -1.73
N VAL A 92 1.94 -4.39 -2.43
CA VAL A 92 3.28 -3.95 -1.98
C VAL A 92 3.38 -2.43 -1.95
N TRP A 93 2.89 -1.72 -2.96
CA TRP A 93 2.87 -0.25 -2.95
C TRP A 93 1.91 0.32 -1.90
N GLN A 94 0.77 -0.32 -1.64
CA GLN A 94 -0.14 0.05 -0.55
C GLN A 94 0.57 -0.02 0.82
N LEU A 95 1.29 -1.12 1.09
CA LEU A 95 2.08 -1.29 2.32
C LEU A 95 3.18 -0.24 2.45
N LEU A 96 3.90 0.04 1.35
CA LEU A 96 4.94 1.07 1.34
C LEU A 96 4.38 2.48 1.59
N GLY A 97 3.25 2.83 0.97
CA GLY A 97 2.57 4.11 1.23
C GLY A 97 2.15 4.24 2.70
N LEU A 98 1.59 3.17 3.27
CA LEU A 98 1.26 3.13 4.69
C LEU A 98 2.52 3.25 5.57
N TYR A 99 3.62 2.57 5.23
CA TYR A 99 4.87 2.69 5.97
C TYR A 99 5.38 4.13 6.02
N CYS A 100 5.25 4.89 4.92
CA CYS A 100 5.58 6.32 4.90
C CYS A 100 4.70 7.11 5.87
N ALA A 101 3.37 6.94 5.79
CA ALA A 101 2.43 7.63 6.68
C ALA A 101 2.65 7.29 8.16
N TRP A 102 2.83 6.01 8.47
CA TRP A 102 3.18 5.50 9.80
C TRP A 102 4.53 6.02 10.28
N SER A 103 5.46 6.27 9.36
CA SER A 103 6.76 6.90 9.63
C SER A 103 6.69 8.41 9.86
N GLY A 104 5.51 9.02 9.70
CA GLY A 104 5.26 10.45 9.92
C GLY A 104 5.20 11.30 8.65
N ALA A 105 5.21 10.70 7.46
CA ALA A 105 5.05 11.44 6.21
C ALA A 105 3.64 12.06 6.11
N LEU A 106 3.57 13.26 5.52
CA LEU A 106 2.35 14.04 5.32
C LEU A 106 2.11 14.25 3.82
N GLY A 107 0.85 14.24 3.41
CA GLY A 107 0.42 14.29 2.01
C GLY A 107 -0.19 12.97 1.52
N SER A 108 -0.23 12.80 0.20
CA SER A 108 -0.85 11.66 -0.49
C SER A 108 0.18 10.74 -1.16
N GLY A 109 -0.05 9.43 -1.06
CA GLY A 109 0.83 8.41 -1.64
C GLY A 109 0.67 8.25 -3.16
N ARG A 110 1.79 8.05 -3.86
CA ARG A 110 1.86 7.64 -5.28
C ARG A 110 2.94 6.58 -5.48
N ALA A 111 2.59 5.48 -6.14
CA ALA A 111 3.58 4.50 -6.60
C ALA A 111 4.48 5.16 -7.65
N LEU A 112 5.79 4.94 -7.53
CA LEU A 112 6.83 5.47 -8.41
C LEU A 112 7.51 4.36 -9.24
N GLY A 113 6.94 3.15 -9.20
CA GLY A 113 7.43 1.97 -9.91
C GLY A 113 8.23 1.02 -9.02
N CYS A 114 8.95 0.12 -9.68
CA CYS A 114 9.85 -0.88 -9.12
C CYS A 114 10.97 -1.15 -10.14
N SER A 115 12.06 -1.80 -9.73
CA SER A 115 13.12 -2.17 -10.68
C SER A 115 12.86 -3.51 -11.37
N GLU A 116 12.23 -4.45 -10.66
CA GLU A 116 12.05 -5.82 -11.12
C GLU A 116 10.83 -6.43 -10.44
N VAL A 117 10.10 -7.24 -11.20
CA VAL A 117 8.97 -8.04 -10.75
C VAL A 117 9.07 -9.39 -11.43
N GLU A 118 9.07 -10.44 -10.64
CA GLU A 118 9.00 -11.81 -11.13
C GLU A 118 7.73 -12.48 -10.57
N PHE A 119 7.00 -13.15 -11.46
CA PHE A 119 5.87 -13.98 -11.12
C PHE A 119 6.22 -15.42 -11.50
N PHE A 120 6.36 -16.29 -10.50
CA PHE A 120 6.72 -17.70 -10.68
C PHE A 120 5.72 -18.65 -9.99
N GLY A 121 4.61 -18.12 -9.53
CA GLY A 121 3.45 -18.85 -9.06
C GLY A 121 2.16 -18.07 -9.32
N GLN A 122 1.06 -18.53 -8.73
CA GLN A 122 -0.28 -18.00 -8.98
C GLN A 122 -1.16 -18.16 -7.73
N ILE A 123 -2.25 -17.40 -7.66
CA ILE A 123 -3.27 -17.52 -6.62
C ILE A 123 -4.59 -17.92 -7.27
N ARG A 124 -5.21 -18.98 -6.76
CA ARG A 124 -6.43 -19.63 -7.24
C ARG A 124 -7.56 -19.52 -6.20
N PRO A 125 -8.82 -19.73 -6.61
CA PRO A 125 -9.99 -19.46 -5.74
C PRO A 125 -10.10 -20.26 -4.43
N HIS A 126 -9.33 -21.34 -4.30
CA HIS A 126 -9.36 -22.24 -3.14
C HIS A 126 -8.10 -22.16 -2.27
N ASP A 127 -7.15 -21.30 -2.63
CA ASP A 127 -6.00 -21.04 -1.79
C ASP A 127 -6.45 -20.33 -0.49
N GLY A 128 -5.63 -20.38 0.56
CA GLY A 128 -5.98 -19.86 1.87
C GLY A 128 -5.63 -18.39 2.06
N VAL A 129 -4.35 -18.13 2.32
CA VAL A 129 -3.87 -16.80 2.77
C VAL A 129 -2.72 -16.31 1.91
N MET A 130 -2.94 -15.17 1.26
CA MET A 130 -1.86 -14.43 0.62
C MET A 130 -1.12 -13.61 1.68
N LYS A 131 0.21 -13.76 1.75
CA LYS A 131 1.08 -13.06 2.69
C LYS A 131 2.12 -12.21 1.97
N TYR A 132 2.26 -10.98 2.42
CA TYR A 132 3.31 -10.06 2.01
C TYR A 132 4.43 -10.05 3.04
N GLU A 133 5.67 -10.28 2.62
CA GLU A 133 6.86 -10.00 3.42
C GLU A 133 7.66 -8.86 2.78
N VAL A 134 7.60 -7.68 3.38
CA VAL A 134 8.23 -6.47 2.84
C VAL A 134 9.42 -6.06 3.70
N ARG A 135 10.59 -5.93 3.08
CA ARG A 135 11.78 -5.35 3.69
C ARG A 135 11.96 -3.92 3.20
N ILE A 136 11.93 -2.97 4.12
CA ILE A 136 12.20 -1.57 3.82
C ILE A 136 13.71 -1.38 3.63
N VAL A 137 14.10 -1.03 2.41
CA VAL A 137 15.48 -0.79 2.04
C VAL A 137 15.92 0.60 2.47
N ARG A 138 15.07 1.61 2.24
CA ARG A 138 15.33 2.99 2.61
C ARG A 138 14.05 3.79 2.71
N TYR A 139 13.88 4.51 3.81
CA TYR A 139 12.97 5.63 3.97
C TYR A 139 13.76 6.95 4.01
N GLN A 140 13.26 8.00 3.37
CA GLN A 140 13.91 9.30 3.32
C GLN A 140 12.88 10.43 3.25
N ASP A 141 13.05 11.45 4.09
CA ASP A 141 12.39 12.74 3.95
C ASP A 141 13.19 13.65 3.03
N LEU A 142 12.51 14.29 2.09
CA LEU A 142 13.05 15.26 1.15
C LEU A 142 12.66 16.65 1.63
N VAL A 143 13.45 17.20 2.56
CA VAL A 143 13.14 18.44 3.28
C VAL A 143 12.85 19.61 2.34
N ASN A 144 13.60 19.73 1.23
CA ASN A 144 13.43 20.82 0.28
C ASN A 144 12.07 20.81 -0.43
N SER A 145 11.48 19.63 -0.68
CA SER A 145 10.20 19.49 -1.38
C SER A 145 9.04 19.11 -0.44
N GLY A 146 9.28 18.98 0.86
CA GLY A 146 8.28 18.55 1.84
C GLY A 146 7.71 17.14 1.61
N SER A 147 8.36 16.34 0.75
CA SER A 147 7.91 15.00 0.33
C SER A 147 8.69 13.91 1.06
N SER A 148 8.18 12.68 1.07
CA SER A 148 8.90 11.51 1.61
C SER A 148 8.91 10.37 0.61
N VAL A 149 9.97 9.57 0.59
CA VAL A 149 10.10 8.40 -0.31
C VAL A 149 10.51 7.18 0.48
N VAL A 150 9.87 6.06 0.17
CA VAL A 150 10.27 4.73 0.64
C VAL A 150 10.59 3.82 -0.53
N ILE A 151 11.59 2.97 -0.33
CA ILE A 151 12.00 1.90 -1.23
C ILE A 151 11.99 0.59 -0.42
N GLY A 152 11.33 -0.44 -0.96
CA GLY A 152 11.26 -1.77 -0.37
C GLY A 152 11.49 -2.87 -1.39
N ASP A 153 11.93 -4.02 -0.88
CA ASP A 153 11.91 -5.30 -1.60
C ASP A 153 10.84 -6.19 -0.94
N ALA A 154 10.12 -6.98 -1.70
CA ALA A 154 9.04 -7.82 -1.18
C ALA A 154 9.02 -9.22 -1.79
N THR A 155 8.62 -10.19 -0.96
CA THR A 155 8.21 -11.51 -1.40
C THR A 155 6.72 -11.66 -1.09
N VAL A 156 5.95 -12.17 -2.05
CA VAL A 156 4.55 -12.53 -1.83
C VAL A 156 4.45 -14.04 -1.82
N LEU A 157 3.73 -14.54 -0.83
CA LEU A 157 3.50 -15.96 -0.62
C LEU A 157 2.00 -16.25 -0.70
N ILE A 158 1.66 -17.47 -1.10
CA ILE A 158 0.33 -18.05 -0.95
C ILE A 158 0.49 -19.34 -0.14
N ASP A 159 -0.23 -19.47 0.97
CA ASP A 159 -0.13 -20.63 1.86
C ASP A 159 1.32 -21.03 2.20
N ASP A 160 2.13 -20.02 2.55
CA ASP A 160 3.56 -20.11 2.87
C ASP A 160 4.50 -20.49 1.71
N GLU A 161 4.00 -20.61 0.48
CA GLU A 161 4.83 -20.82 -0.72
C GLU A 161 5.11 -19.48 -1.43
N PRO A 162 6.38 -19.10 -1.66
CA PRO A 162 6.73 -17.91 -2.42
C PRO A 162 6.24 -18.00 -3.88
N ILE A 163 5.63 -16.94 -4.38
CA ILE A 163 5.10 -16.89 -5.75
C ILE A 163 5.54 -15.64 -6.51
N TYR A 164 5.78 -14.52 -5.83
CA TYR A 164 6.24 -13.27 -6.44
C TYR A 164 7.49 -12.75 -5.75
N GLU A 165 8.37 -12.13 -6.54
CA GLU A 165 9.50 -11.35 -6.05
C GLU A 165 9.48 -9.95 -6.66
N ILE A 166 9.57 -8.93 -5.80
CA ILE A 166 9.51 -7.52 -6.20
C ILE A 166 10.75 -6.82 -5.65
N LYS A 167 11.54 -6.20 -6.53
CA LYS A 167 12.73 -5.42 -6.14
C LYS A 167 12.50 -3.93 -6.31
N ARG A 168 12.96 -3.19 -5.31
CA ARG A 168 13.02 -1.72 -5.28
C ARG A 168 11.69 -1.06 -5.63
N ALA A 169 10.59 -1.65 -5.18
CA ALA A 169 9.29 -0.99 -5.19
C ALA A 169 9.41 0.33 -4.44
N LYS A 170 8.88 1.39 -5.05
CA LYS A 170 9.06 2.76 -4.59
C LYS A 170 7.72 3.46 -4.50
N VAL A 171 7.52 4.14 -3.38
CA VAL A 171 6.36 5.01 -3.15
C VAL A 171 6.85 6.36 -2.64
N GLY A 172 6.27 7.43 -3.16
CA GLY A 172 6.42 8.77 -2.62
C GLY A 172 5.13 9.23 -1.94
N VAL A 173 5.28 10.05 -0.90
CA VAL A 173 4.18 10.81 -0.29
C VAL A 173 4.45 12.29 -0.54
N PHE A 174 3.48 12.95 -1.17
CA PHE A 174 3.62 14.31 -1.67
C PHE A 174 2.47 15.17 -1.15
N ARG A 175 2.77 16.41 -0.78
CA ARG A 175 1.76 17.39 -0.41
C ARG A 175 1.12 17.98 -1.66
N ASP A 176 -0.10 18.46 -1.53
CA ASP A 176 -0.77 19.27 -2.56
C ASP A 176 -0.86 18.59 -3.94
N ILE A 177 -1.13 17.28 -3.98
CA ILE A 177 -1.38 16.52 -5.23
C ILE A 177 -2.72 15.76 -5.21
N ASP A 178 -3.51 15.95 -4.17
CA ASP A 178 -4.84 15.39 -4.01
C ASP A 178 -5.89 16.21 -4.78
N TYR A 179 -7.08 15.63 -4.86
CA TYR A 179 -8.26 16.20 -5.53
C TYR A 179 -9.44 16.18 -4.54
N PRO A 180 -9.39 17.05 -3.50
CA PRO A 180 -10.32 16.99 -2.36
C PRO A 180 -11.76 17.37 -2.73
N ASP A 181 -11.95 18.08 -3.83
CA ASP A 181 -13.21 18.60 -4.36
C ASP A 181 -13.84 17.72 -5.45
N TYR A 182 -13.36 16.48 -5.62
CA TYR A 182 -14.03 15.49 -6.49
C TYR A 182 -15.54 15.40 -6.17
N PRO A 183 -16.44 15.40 -7.18
CA PRO A 183 -16.18 15.25 -8.61
C PRO A 183 -16.10 16.56 -9.42
N TRP A 184 -15.90 17.72 -8.79
CA TRP A 184 -15.97 19.02 -9.48
C TRP A 184 -14.76 19.34 -10.36
N PRO A 185 -14.94 19.70 -11.64
CA PRO A 185 -13.83 19.90 -12.56
C PRO A 185 -13.00 21.15 -12.24
N THR A 186 -11.91 20.98 -11.48
CA THR A 186 -10.95 22.04 -11.13
C THR A 186 -9.57 21.78 -11.75
N SER A 187 -8.58 22.63 -11.45
CA SER A 187 -7.20 22.41 -11.91
C SER A 187 -6.62 21.07 -11.43
N ARG A 188 -7.07 20.56 -10.27
CA ARG A 188 -6.69 19.26 -9.71
C ARG A 188 -7.41 18.06 -10.33
N SER A 189 -8.50 18.30 -11.07
CA SER A 189 -9.27 17.25 -11.74
C SER A 189 -8.57 16.66 -12.99
N LYS A 190 -7.47 17.28 -13.44
CA LYS A 190 -6.70 16.84 -14.62
C LYS A 190 -5.40 16.17 -14.19
N GLY A 191 -5.18 14.96 -14.70
CA GLY A 191 -3.87 14.30 -14.62
C GLY A 191 -2.88 14.81 -15.67
N GLY A 192 -1.67 14.23 -15.69
CA GLY A 192 -0.62 14.59 -16.65
C GLY A 192 0.77 14.16 -16.19
N ARG A 193 1.81 14.60 -16.90
CA ARG A 193 3.19 14.49 -16.39
C ARG A 193 3.33 15.44 -15.21
N MET A 194 3.89 14.97 -14.10
CA MET A 194 4.35 15.86 -13.04
C MET A 194 5.58 16.60 -13.57
N GLU A 195 5.51 17.92 -13.69
CA GLU A 195 6.65 18.73 -14.09
C GLU A 195 7.71 18.67 -12.99
N SER A 196 8.97 18.47 -13.38
CA SER A 196 10.10 18.63 -12.46
C SER A 196 10.40 20.11 -12.36
N GLU A 197 10.07 20.73 -11.23
CA GLU A 197 10.70 22.00 -10.84
C GLU A 197 12.20 21.80 -10.56
#